data_AF-A0A5V8J2X3-F1
#
_entry.id   AF-A0A5V8J2X3-F1
#
_cell.length_a   1.000
_cell.length_b   1.000
_cell.length_c   1.000
_cell.angle_alpha   90.00
_cell.angle_beta   90.00
_cell.angle_gamma   90.00
#
_symmetry.space_group_name_H-M   'P 1'
#
loop_
_entity.id
_entity.type
_entity.pdbx_description
1 polymer ?
#
loop_
_entity_poly.entity_id
_entity_poly.type
_entity_poly.pdbx_seq_one_letter_code
_entity_poly.pdbx_strand_id
1 'polypeptide(L)'
;LIDDNPLKGTRNSHELMLRARKKFNSFIKDDLFKNRKISECLEIIDDIVKLFEESFLVIHIVTNSIDDAYKLFTVLNDRGINLTEGELLKAHTIGICSDNLSHQRTISDNWDAILKHPSKKVTDYLRWILIMLTGNNITASSVLEEYKKTVFNELISKSEIAQTVAYIRDCVERLE
;
A
#
# COMPACT_ATOMS: atom_id res chain seq x y z
N LEU A 1 -22.85 7.55 1.74
CA LEU A 1 -21.66 6.69 1.49
C LEU A 1 -20.49 6.95 2.44
N ILE A 2 -19.87 8.15 2.45
CA ILE A 2 -18.80 8.49 3.41
C ILE A 2 -19.35 8.87 4.80
N ASP A 3 -20.48 9.58 4.85
CA ASP A 3 -21.13 9.94 6.12
C ASP A 3 -21.82 8.74 6.80
N ASP A 4 -22.25 7.75 6.00
CA ASP A 4 -22.80 6.48 6.50
C ASP A 4 -21.71 5.50 6.99
N ASN A 5 -20.44 5.78 6.68
CA ASN A 5 -19.28 4.99 7.11
C ASN A 5 -18.18 5.92 7.64
N PRO A 6 -18.39 6.53 8.82
CA PRO A 6 -17.42 7.48 9.37
C PRO A 6 -16.06 6.80 9.53
N LEU A 7 -15.06 7.34 8.82
CA LEU A 7 -13.67 6.90 8.92
C LEU A 7 -13.21 7.04 10.39
N LYS A 8 -13.17 5.93 11.12
CA LYS A 8 -12.52 5.88 12.42
C LYS A 8 -11.01 6.01 12.18
N GLY A 9 -10.38 7.01 12.78
CA GLY A 9 -8.94 7.27 12.70
C GLY A 9 -8.14 6.17 13.40
N THR A 10 -8.12 4.98 12.82
CA THR A 10 -7.40 3.81 13.34
C THR A 10 -6.00 3.69 12.74
N ARG A 11 -5.74 4.37 11.61
CA ARG A 11 -4.47 4.38 10.87
C ARG A 11 -4.08 5.81 10.53
N ASN A 12 -2.78 6.10 10.42
CA ASN A 12 -2.27 7.42 10.05
C ASN A 12 -2.87 7.92 8.72
N SER A 13 -3.08 7.04 7.74
CA SER A 13 -3.75 7.39 6.48
C SER A 13 -5.18 7.91 6.69
N HIS A 14 -5.96 7.31 7.61
CA HIS A 14 -7.30 7.81 7.95
C HIS A 14 -7.24 9.19 8.59
N GLU A 15 -6.26 9.45 9.45
CA GLU A 15 -6.06 10.79 10.04
C GLU A 15 -5.73 11.83 8.97
N LEU A 16 -4.83 11.51 8.03
CA LEU A 16 -4.46 12.38 6.92
C LEU A 16 -5.67 12.69 6.04
N MET A 17 -6.48 11.69 5.68
CA MET A 17 -7.72 11.88 4.92
C MET A 17 -8.73 12.75 5.68
N LEU A 18 -8.90 12.54 6.99
CA LEU A 18 -9.78 13.35 7.82
C LEU A 18 -9.31 14.81 7.90
N ARG A 19 -8.00 15.04 8.02
CA ARG A 19 -7.41 16.39 7.99
C ARG A 19 -7.61 17.05 6.63
N ALA A 20 -7.37 16.34 5.53
CA ALA A 20 -7.61 16.83 4.18
C ALA A 20 -9.09 17.22 4.00
N ARG A 21 -10.02 16.35 4.39
CA ARG A 21 -11.47 16.64 4.36
C ARG A 21 -11.83 17.90 5.14
N LYS A 22 -11.30 18.07 6.36
CA LYS A 22 -11.53 19.27 7.17
C LYS A 22 -11.03 20.53 6.44
N LYS A 23 -9.83 20.49 5.87
CA LYS A 23 -9.28 21.60 5.08
C LYS A 23 -10.14 21.93 3.86
N PHE A 24 -10.52 20.93 3.06
CA PHE A 24 -11.37 21.14 1.89
C PHE A 24 -12.74 21.73 2.26
N ASN A 25 -13.39 21.19 3.30
CA ASN A 25 -14.67 21.71 3.75
C ASN A 25 -14.59 23.15 4.25
N SER A 26 -13.53 23.50 4.97
CA SER A 26 -13.30 24.89 5.42
C SER A 26 -13.06 25.80 4.21
N PHE A 27 -12.22 25.40 3.26
CA PHE A 27 -12.00 26.16 2.03
C PHE A 27 -13.30 26.40 1.24
N ILE A 28 -14.12 25.37 1.08
CA ILE A 28 -15.40 25.49 0.35
C ILE A 28 -16.36 26.44 1.07
N LYS A 29 -16.51 26.31 2.40
CA LYS A 29 -17.49 27.10 3.17
C LYS A 29 -17.01 28.52 3.46
N ASP A 30 -15.78 28.63 3.94
CA ASP A 30 -15.23 29.84 4.55
C ASP A 30 -14.55 30.75 3.53
N ASP A 31 -14.05 30.20 2.41
CA ASP A 31 -13.39 30.97 1.36
C ASP A 31 -14.24 31.06 0.08
N LEU A 32 -14.70 29.93 -0.47
CA LEU A 32 -15.42 29.91 -1.75
C LEU A 32 -16.86 30.45 -1.66
N PHE A 33 -17.64 29.98 -0.68
CA PHE A 33 -19.07 30.32 -0.57
C PHE A 33 -19.37 31.53 0.32
N LYS A 34 -18.36 32.03 1.04
CA LYS A 34 -18.55 33.14 1.98
C LYS A 34 -19.07 34.39 1.27
N ASN A 35 -20.13 34.98 1.84
CA ASN A 35 -20.82 36.17 1.33
C ASN A 35 -21.38 36.06 -0.10
N ARG A 36 -21.56 34.83 -0.62
CA ARG A 36 -22.16 34.59 -1.94
C ARG A 36 -23.62 34.18 -1.84
N LYS A 37 -24.37 34.44 -2.90
CA LYS A 37 -25.74 33.94 -3.07
C LYS A 37 -25.72 32.46 -3.45
N ILE A 38 -26.85 31.78 -3.21
CA ILE A 38 -27.01 30.36 -3.54
C ILE A 38 -26.76 30.10 -5.03
N SER A 39 -27.24 30.97 -5.92
CA SER A 39 -27.03 30.84 -7.37
C SER A 39 -25.54 30.84 -7.74
N GLU A 40 -24.76 31.75 -7.16
CA GLU A 40 -23.32 31.84 -7.40
C GLU A 40 -22.57 30.63 -6.83
N CYS A 41 -23.05 30.07 -5.71
CA CYS A 41 -22.48 28.84 -5.15
C CYS A 41 -22.73 27.64 -6.05
N LEU A 42 -23.90 27.55 -6.69
CA LEU A 42 -24.22 26.48 -7.63
C LEU A 42 -23.35 26.55 -8.89
N GLU A 43 -23.10 27.75 -9.42
CA GLU A 43 -22.18 27.96 -10.54
C GLU A 43 -20.76 27.50 -10.19
N ILE A 44 -20.25 27.86 -9.00
CA ILE A 44 -18.93 27.42 -8.53
C ILE A 44 -18.85 25.88 -8.42
N ILE A 45 -19.92 25.22 -7.96
CA ILE A 45 -19.94 23.75 -7.89
C ILE A 45 -19.88 23.15 -9.30
N ASP A 46 -20.63 23.71 -10.25
CA ASP A 46 -20.62 23.26 -11.64
C ASP A 46 -19.23 23.40 -12.25
N ASP A 47 -18.53 24.51 -11.98
CA ASP A 47 -17.15 24.73 -12.42
C ASP A 47 -16.16 23.73 -11.79
N ILE A 48 -16.35 23.38 -10.50
CA ILE A 48 -15.53 22.35 -9.84
C ILE A 48 -15.77 20.98 -10.50
N VAL A 49 -17.01 20.64 -10.83
CA VAL A 49 -17.32 19.37 -11.52
C VAL A 49 -16.65 19.34 -12.89
N LYS A 50 -16.79 20.40 -13.70
CA LYS A 50 -16.10 20.52 -14.99
C LYS A 50 -14.59 20.43 -14.85
N LEU A 51 -14.02 21.06 -13.83
CA LEU A 51 -12.59 20.95 -13.55
C LEU A 51 -12.17 19.48 -13.35
N PHE A 52 -12.94 18.70 -12.59
CA PHE A 52 -12.68 17.27 -12.43
C PHE A 52 -12.80 16.49 -13.74
N GLU A 53 -13.75 16.84 -14.60
CA GLU A 53 -13.95 16.17 -15.90
C GLU A 53 -12.86 16.52 -16.92
N GLU A 54 -12.44 17.77 -16.98
CA GLU A 54 -11.53 18.28 -18.01
C GLU A 54 -10.06 18.22 -17.61
N SER A 55 -9.75 18.36 -16.31
CA SER A 55 -8.37 18.51 -15.83
C SER A 55 -7.79 17.25 -15.17
N PHE A 56 -8.60 16.22 -14.93
CA PHE A 56 -8.13 14.97 -14.30
C PHE A 56 -8.23 13.80 -15.28
N LEU A 57 -7.12 13.07 -15.43
CA LEU A 57 -7.07 11.82 -16.18
C LEU A 57 -6.96 10.65 -15.21
N VAL A 58 -7.98 9.80 -15.19
CA VAL A 58 -7.94 8.52 -14.45
C VAL A 58 -7.50 7.42 -15.41
N ILE A 59 -6.30 6.88 -15.19
CA ILE A 59 -5.79 5.74 -15.96
C ILE A 59 -6.20 4.46 -15.22
N HIS A 60 -7.12 3.70 -15.82
CA HIS A 60 -7.51 2.39 -15.32
C HIS A 60 -6.80 1.30 -16.13
N ILE A 61 -5.91 0.55 -15.47
CA ILE A 61 -5.16 -0.55 -16.08
C ILE A 61 -5.73 -1.86 -15.55
N VAL A 62 -6.21 -2.71 -16.46
CA VAL A 62 -6.76 -4.03 -16.14
C VAL A 62 -5.82 -5.09 -16.65
N THR A 63 -5.55 -6.09 -15.83
CA THR A 63 -4.74 -7.26 -16.18
C THR A 63 -5.39 -8.52 -15.64
N ASN A 64 -5.28 -9.61 -16.39
CA ASN A 64 -5.80 -10.91 -16.02
C ASN A 64 -4.76 -11.78 -15.29
N SER A 65 -3.51 -11.30 -15.21
CA SER A 65 -2.41 -11.96 -14.51
C SER A 65 -1.97 -11.11 -13.32
N ILE A 66 -1.93 -11.74 -12.15
CA ILE A 66 -1.41 -11.16 -10.92
C ILE A 66 0.07 -10.76 -11.09
N ASP A 67 0.85 -11.57 -11.81
CA ASP A 67 2.26 -11.27 -12.07
C ASP A 67 2.46 -10.06 -12.96
N ASP A 68 1.60 -9.88 -13.97
CA ASP A 68 1.66 -8.69 -14.82
C ASP A 68 1.16 -7.45 -14.07
N ALA A 69 0.21 -7.61 -13.15
CA ALA A 69 -0.20 -6.54 -12.23
C ALA A 69 0.98 -6.08 -11.37
N TYR A 70 1.77 -7.02 -10.85
CA TYR A 70 2.97 -6.69 -10.09
C TYR A 70 4.04 -6.03 -10.94
N LYS A 71 4.33 -6.53 -12.13
CA LYS A 71 5.30 -5.89 -13.02
C LYS A 71 4.88 -4.46 -13.34
N LEU A 72 3.60 -4.24 -13.65
CA LEU A 72 3.07 -2.89 -13.89
C LEU A 72 3.21 -2.02 -12.64
N PHE A 73 2.87 -2.55 -11.47
CA PHE A 73 3.00 -1.83 -10.21
C PHE A 73 4.45 -1.47 -9.89
N THR A 74 5.40 -2.40 -10.03
CA THR A 74 6.83 -2.16 -9.83
C THR A 74 7.36 -1.13 -10.83
N VAL A 75 7.13 -1.32 -12.13
CA VAL A 75 7.62 -0.39 -13.17
C VAL A 75 7.03 1.02 -13.03
N LEU A 76 5.79 1.15 -12.58
CA LEU A 76 5.17 2.45 -12.32
C LEU A 76 5.77 3.12 -11.08
N ASN A 77 6.04 2.36 -10.00
CA ASN A 77 6.62 2.90 -8.78
C ASN A 77 8.12 3.24 -8.93
N ASP A 78 8.86 2.51 -9.76
CA ASP A 78 10.28 2.79 -10.07
C ASP A 78 10.49 4.15 -10.77
N ARG A 79 9.42 4.74 -11.34
CA ARG A 79 9.44 6.08 -11.96
C ARG A 79 9.03 7.19 -10.98
N GLY A 80 8.71 6.85 -9.73
CA GLY A 80 8.22 7.76 -8.68
C GLY A 80 9.00 7.63 -7.37
N ILE A 81 8.31 7.54 -6.22
CA ILE A 81 8.94 7.18 -4.94
C ILE A 81 9.17 5.67 -4.96
N ASN A 82 10.44 5.26 -4.97
CA ASN A 82 10.81 3.84 -4.97
C ASN A 82 10.21 3.14 -3.75
N LEU A 83 9.41 2.12 -3.99
CA LEU A 83 8.96 1.22 -2.95
C LEU A 83 10.15 0.43 -2.41
N THR A 84 10.13 0.19 -1.12
CA THR A 84 11.13 -0.61 -0.43
C THR A 84 10.90 -2.10 -0.73
N GLU A 85 11.94 -2.91 -0.61
CA GLU A 85 11.85 -4.37 -0.79
C GLU A 85 10.73 -5.00 0.06
N GLY A 86 10.51 -4.50 1.28
CA GLY A 86 9.44 -4.95 2.16
C GLY A 86 8.04 -4.58 1.65
N GLU A 87 7.87 -3.38 1.07
CA GLU A 87 6.59 -2.99 0.46
C GLU A 87 6.29 -3.81 -0.80
N LEU A 88 7.30 -4.11 -1.60
CA LEU A 88 7.17 -4.99 -2.77
C LEU A 88 6.82 -6.43 -2.38
N LEU A 89 7.43 -6.97 -1.32
CA LEU A 89 7.09 -8.29 -0.78
C LEU A 89 5.71 -8.35 -0.14
N LYS A 90 5.30 -7.28 0.56
CA LYS A 90 3.92 -7.14 1.05
C LYS A 90 2.94 -7.20 -0.11
N ALA A 91 3.16 -6.39 -1.14
CA ALA A 91 2.31 -6.40 -2.32
C ALA A 91 2.24 -7.83 -2.86
N HIS A 92 3.38 -8.44 -3.17
CA HIS A 92 3.52 -9.79 -3.74
C HIS A 92 2.72 -10.88 -2.98
N THR A 93 2.93 -10.98 -1.67
CA THR A 93 2.28 -12.00 -0.82
C THR A 93 0.77 -11.78 -0.69
N ILE A 94 0.29 -10.53 -0.70
CA ILE A 94 -1.14 -10.21 -0.65
C ILE A 94 -1.87 -10.66 -1.90
N GLY A 95 -1.31 -10.44 -3.10
CA GLY A 95 -1.99 -10.85 -4.33
C GLY A 95 -1.93 -12.36 -4.59
N ILE A 96 -0.88 -13.07 -4.15
CA ILE A 96 -0.91 -14.56 -4.16
C ILE A 96 -2.08 -15.09 -3.31
N CYS A 97 -2.40 -14.40 -2.20
CA CYS A 97 -3.48 -14.77 -1.28
C CYS A 97 -4.81 -14.04 -1.56
N SER A 98 -4.99 -13.49 -2.76
CA SER A 98 -6.14 -12.62 -3.09
C SER A 98 -7.51 -13.29 -3.01
N ASP A 99 -7.58 -14.62 -3.13
CA ASP A 99 -8.81 -15.41 -3.06
C ASP A 99 -9.21 -15.83 -1.64
N ASN A 100 -8.41 -15.50 -0.62
CA ASN A 100 -8.71 -15.81 0.77
C ASN A 100 -8.57 -14.60 1.69
N LEU A 101 -9.72 -13.98 2.00
CA LEU A 101 -9.80 -12.76 2.82
C LEU A 101 -9.17 -12.90 4.21
N SER A 102 -9.25 -14.08 4.84
CA SER A 102 -8.68 -14.30 6.17
C SER A 102 -7.15 -14.31 6.15
N HIS A 103 -6.56 -15.03 5.19
CA HIS A 103 -5.11 -15.05 4.99
C HIS A 103 -4.60 -13.68 4.54
N GLN A 104 -5.29 -13.03 3.61
CA GLN A 104 -4.95 -11.70 3.12
C GLN A 104 -4.89 -10.68 4.27
N ARG A 105 -5.90 -10.69 5.16
CA ARG A 105 -5.92 -9.81 6.33
C ARG A 105 -4.76 -10.07 7.28
N THR A 106 -4.51 -11.35 7.59
CA THR A 106 -3.42 -11.75 8.50
C THR A 106 -2.05 -11.36 7.95
N ILE A 107 -1.80 -11.63 6.66
CA ILE A 107 -0.58 -11.25 5.96
C ILE A 107 -0.42 -9.73 5.95
N SER A 108 -1.49 -9.00 5.62
CA SER A 108 -1.49 -7.53 5.61
C SER A 108 -1.16 -6.95 6.99
N ASP A 109 -1.77 -7.46 8.06
CA ASP A 109 -1.55 -6.98 9.42
C ASP A 109 -0.11 -7.28 9.90
N ASN A 110 0.46 -8.43 9.54
CA ASN A 110 1.85 -8.76 9.87
C ASN A 110 2.85 -7.88 9.09
N TRP A 111 2.63 -7.66 7.80
CA TRP A 111 3.46 -6.71 7.04
C TRP A 111 3.30 -5.28 7.54
N ASP A 112 2.09 -4.86 7.92
CA ASP A 112 1.87 -3.54 8.53
C ASP A 112 2.65 -3.39 9.84
N ALA A 113 2.87 -4.47 10.61
CA ALA A 113 3.74 -4.46 11.78
C ALA A 113 5.22 -4.34 11.38
N ILE A 114 5.70 -5.17 10.44
CA ILE A 114 7.09 -5.16 9.95
C ILE A 114 7.46 -3.78 9.37
N LEU A 115 6.57 -3.18 8.57
CA LEU A 115 6.82 -1.92 7.87
C LEU A 115 6.70 -0.67 8.75
N LYS A 116 6.35 -0.81 10.05
CA LYS A 116 6.48 0.30 11.01
C LYS A 116 7.94 0.62 11.33
N HIS A 117 8.85 -0.34 11.16
CA HIS A 117 10.26 -0.12 11.41
C HIS A 117 10.92 0.59 10.21
N PRO A 118 12.07 1.27 10.41
CA PRO A 118 12.77 1.96 9.33
C PRO A 118 13.08 1.02 8.15
N SER A 119 12.77 1.46 6.93
CA SER A 119 12.89 0.66 5.70
C SER A 119 14.23 -0.04 5.54
N LYS A 120 15.34 0.66 5.81
CA LYS A 120 16.70 0.09 5.74
C LYS A 120 16.86 -1.11 6.68
N LYS A 121 16.36 -1.02 7.91
CA LYS A 121 16.42 -2.13 8.89
C LYS A 121 15.62 -3.32 8.38
N VAL A 122 14.41 -3.08 7.87
CA VAL A 122 13.55 -4.14 7.31
C VAL A 122 14.26 -4.84 6.14
N THR A 123 14.83 -4.08 5.20
CA THR A 123 15.59 -4.66 4.08
C THR A 123 16.80 -5.47 4.55
N ASP A 124 17.57 -4.97 5.52
CA ASP A 124 18.72 -5.69 6.08
C ASP A 124 18.28 -7.01 6.76
N TYR A 125 17.16 -7.00 7.50
CA TYR A 125 16.62 -8.22 8.12
C TYR A 125 16.15 -9.25 7.10
N LEU A 126 15.37 -8.81 6.12
CA LEU A 126 14.91 -9.67 5.04
C LEU A 126 16.09 -10.33 4.34
N ARG A 127 17.15 -9.55 4.09
CA ARG A 127 18.41 -10.05 3.51
C ARG A 127 19.10 -11.07 4.42
N TRP A 128 19.22 -10.82 5.72
CA TRP A 128 19.85 -11.76 6.65
C TRP A 128 19.12 -13.10 6.75
N ILE A 129 17.78 -13.08 6.73
CA ILE A 129 16.97 -14.30 6.69
C ILE A 129 17.31 -15.12 5.43
N LEU A 130 17.40 -14.49 4.25
CA LEU A 130 17.79 -15.19 3.03
C LEU A 130 19.22 -15.74 3.09
N ILE A 131 20.17 -14.98 3.62
CA ILE A 131 21.56 -15.45 3.80
C ILE A 131 21.58 -16.68 4.72
N MET A 132 20.80 -16.66 5.80
CA MET A 132 20.69 -17.79 6.73
C MET A 132 20.08 -19.02 6.07
N LEU A 133 19.02 -18.85 5.26
CA LEU A 133 18.32 -19.97 4.61
C LEU A 133 19.10 -20.57 3.44
N THR A 134 19.76 -19.72 2.64
CA THR A 134 20.41 -20.13 1.39
C THR A 134 21.91 -20.37 1.55
N GLY A 135 22.54 -19.82 2.58
CA GLY A 135 24.00 -19.78 2.75
C GLY A 135 24.72 -18.87 1.75
N ASN A 136 23.98 -18.19 0.86
CA ASN A 136 24.54 -17.37 -0.21
C ASN A 136 24.63 -15.90 0.20
N ASN A 137 25.59 -15.16 -0.35
CA ASN A 137 25.64 -13.71 -0.19
C ASN A 137 24.58 -13.06 -1.10
N ILE A 138 23.53 -12.54 -0.49
CA ILE A 138 22.45 -11.81 -1.17
C ILE A 138 22.77 -10.32 -1.15
N THR A 139 22.48 -9.57 -2.23
CA THR A 139 22.62 -8.11 -2.23
C THR A 139 21.29 -7.44 -1.89
N ALA A 140 21.31 -6.19 -1.42
CA ALA A 140 20.07 -5.48 -1.08
C ALA A 140 19.10 -5.36 -2.27
N SER A 141 19.63 -5.22 -3.49
CA SER A 141 18.85 -5.11 -4.73
C SER A 141 18.33 -6.45 -5.26
N SER A 142 18.73 -7.58 -4.68
CA SER A 142 18.27 -8.91 -5.11
C SER A 142 17.34 -9.57 -4.09
N VAL A 143 16.98 -8.87 -3.01
CA VAL A 143 16.17 -9.42 -1.91
C VAL A 143 14.81 -9.87 -2.43
N LEU A 144 14.07 -9.02 -3.13
CA LEU A 144 12.75 -9.34 -3.68
C LEU A 144 12.78 -10.60 -4.56
N GLU A 145 13.67 -10.63 -5.56
CA GLU A 145 13.73 -11.74 -6.51
C GLU A 145 14.16 -13.05 -5.84
N GLU A 146 15.10 -12.99 -4.89
CA GLU A 146 15.50 -14.19 -4.15
C GLU A 146 14.37 -14.71 -3.25
N TYR A 147 13.61 -13.83 -2.59
CA TYR A 147 12.41 -14.23 -1.84
C TYR A 147 11.37 -14.90 -2.72
N LYS A 148 11.06 -14.32 -3.89
CA LYS A 148 10.13 -14.93 -4.85
C LYS A 148 10.59 -16.32 -5.30
N LYS A 149 11.89 -16.48 -5.54
CA LYS A 149 12.46 -17.73 -6.03
C LYS A 149 12.58 -18.81 -4.95
N THR A 150 12.96 -18.45 -3.73
CA THR A 150 13.32 -19.42 -2.68
C THR A 150 12.18 -19.65 -1.69
N VAL A 151 11.61 -18.57 -1.16
CA VAL A 151 10.66 -18.60 -0.05
C VAL A 151 9.21 -18.58 -0.54
N PHE A 152 8.89 -17.71 -1.50
CA PHE A 152 7.53 -17.53 -2.04
C PHE A 152 7.39 -18.08 -3.46
N ASN A 153 7.98 -19.26 -3.71
CA ASN A 153 7.92 -19.91 -5.01
C ASN A 153 6.51 -20.44 -5.33
N GLU A 154 6.26 -20.83 -6.58
CA GLU A 154 4.93 -21.28 -7.03
C GLU A 154 4.39 -22.53 -6.32
N LEU A 155 5.24 -23.27 -5.58
CA LEU A 155 4.86 -24.50 -4.87
C LEU A 155 4.42 -24.25 -3.42
N ILE A 156 4.66 -23.06 -2.87
CA ILE A 156 4.31 -22.76 -1.47
C ILE A 156 2.78 -22.67 -1.31
N SER A 157 2.25 -23.28 -0.24
CA SER A 157 0.84 -23.12 0.08
C SER A 157 0.56 -21.74 0.71
N LYS A 158 -0.66 -21.24 0.53
CA LYS A 158 -1.09 -19.94 1.10
C LYS A 158 -0.99 -19.89 2.63
N SER A 159 -1.19 -21.03 3.29
CA SER A 159 -1.01 -21.16 4.74
C SER A 159 0.46 -20.99 5.13
N GLU A 160 1.39 -21.57 4.37
CA GLU A 160 2.83 -21.43 4.61
C GLU A 160 3.30 -20.00 4.33
N ILE A 161 2.74 -19.29 3.35
CA ILE A 161 3.01 -17.86 3.15
C ILE A 161 2.63 -17.07 4.42
N ALA A 162 1.43 -17.28 4.96
CA ALA A 162 0.98 -16.58 6.15
C ALA A 162 1.86 -16.89 7.38
N GLN A 163 2.25 -18.15 7.56
CA GLN A 163 3.17 -18.57 8.63
C GLN A 163 4.56 -17.97 8.46
N THR A 164 5.08 -17.92 7.23
CA THR A 164 6.39 -17.34 6.92
C THR A 164 6.41 -15.85 7.21
N VAL A 165 5.38 -15.11 6.79
CA VAL A 165 5.26 -13.67 7.08
C VAL A 165 5.14 -13.42 8.60
N ALA A 166 4.42 -14.28 9.31
CA ALA A 166 4.36 -14.22 10.78
C ALA A 166 5.73 -14.48 11.43
N TYR A 167 6.49 -15.46 10.93
CA TYR A 167 7.85 -15.73 11.41
C TYR A 167 8.80 -14.55 11.14
N ILE A 168 8.76 -13.95 9.95
CA ILE A 168 9.54 -12.74 9.62
C ILE A 168 9.21 -11.63 10.61
N ARG A 169 7.92 -11.42 10.93
CA ARG A 169 7.50 -10.45 11.92
C ARG A 169 8.09 -10.73 13.29
N ASP A 170 7.97 -11.96 13.79
CA ASP A 170 8.55 -12.36 15.08
C ASP A 170 10.07 -12.11 15.13
N CYS A 171 10.78 -12.36 14.03
CA CYS A 171 12.20 -12.05 13.93
C CYS A 171 12.46 -10.55 14.05
N VAL A 172 11.73 -9.72 13.30
CA VAL A 172 11.91 -8.26 13.31
C VAL A 172 11.57 -7.64 14.67
N GLU A 173 10.52 -8.13 15.34
CA GLU A 173 10.08 -7.64 16.67
C GLU A 173 11.05 -8.04 17.81
N ARG A 174 11.73 -9.20 17.72
CA ARG A 174 12.68 -9.68 18.74
C ARG A 174 14.00 -8.93 18.81
N LEU A 175 14.22 -7.99 17.90
CA LEU A 175 15.47 -7.23 17.77
C LEU A 175 15.36 -5.77 18.24
N GLU A 176 14.21 -5.38 18.79
CA GLU A 176 14.06 -4.18 19.62
C GLU A 176 14.37 -4.46 21.09
#